data_AF-A0A2G4H687-F1
#
_entry.id   AF-A0A2G4H687-F1
#
_cell.length_a   1.000
_cell.length_b   1.000
_cell.length_c   1.000
_cell.angle_alpha   90.00
_cell.angle_beta   90.00
_cell.angle_gamma   90.00
#
_symmetry.space_group_name_H-M   'P 1'
#
loop_
_entity.id
_entity.type
_entity.pdbx_description
1 polymer ?
#
loop_
_entity_poly.entity_id
_entity_poly.type
_entity_poly.pdbx_seq_one_letter_code
_entity_poly.pdbx_strand_id
1 'polypeptide(L)'
;MIARTVLSTRANMNSMSDRPDTRTSPIGRTVAEDIAQRRAEDPEYRRLDDYYRPMMDLATAVILRRGALGMTQEELARRMGTTASSISRIESGQHRTRPDTLKRLADALGGTAVMGFEFPAADNAEATSVLVTL
;
A
#
# COMPACT_ATOMS: atom_id res chain seq x y z
N MET A 1 -15.61 -15.98 -2.80
CA MET A 1 -14.65 -15.98 -1.66
C MET A 1 -13.70 -14.79 -1.72
N ILE A 2 -13.06 -14.51 -2.87
CA ILE A 2 -12.03 -13.46 -3.03
C ILE A 2 -12.54 -12.03 -2.71
N ALA A 3 -13.76 -11.66 -3.11
CA ALA A 3 -14.31 -10.30 -2.89
C ALA A 3 -14.46 -9.92 -1.40
N ARG A 4 -14.94 -10.84 -0.55
CA ARG A 4 -15.03 -10.63 0.91
C ARG A 4 -13.64 -10.47 1.54
N THR A 5 -12.65 -11.21 1.05
CA THR A 5 -11.26 -11.13 1.53
C THR A 5 -10.61 -9.81 1.14
N VAL A 6 -10.82 -9.31 -0.09
CA VAL A 6 -10.24 -8.04 -0.55
C VAL A 6 -10.84 -6.84 0.21
N LEU A 7 -12.16 -6.79 0.42
CA LEU A 7 -12.77 -5.74 1.25
C LEU A 7 -12.26 -5.78 2.71
N SER A 8 -12.10 -6.98 3.28
CA SER A 8 -11.54 -7.14 4.63
C SER A 8 -10.08 -6.72 4.71
N THR A 9 -9.28 -6.99 3.67
CA THR A 9 -7.87 -6.56 3.59
C THR A 9 -7.78 -5.05 3.41
N ARG A 10 -8.65 -4.43 2.61
CA ARG A 10 -8.69 -2.97 2.44
C ARG A 10 -9.05 -2.26 3.75
N ALA A 11 -10.04 -2.77 4.46
CA ALA A 11 -10.39 -2.29 5.80
C ALA A 11 -9.22 -2.47 6.80
N ASN A 12 -8.53 -3.62 6.77
CA ASN A 12 -7.39 -3.89 7.65
C ASN A 12 -6.14 -3.08 7.29
N MET A 13 -5.88 -2.81 6.01
CA MET A 13 -4.79 -1.96 5.53
C MET A 13 -5.02 -0.50 5.92
N ASN A 14 -6.24 0.03 5.71
CA ASN A 14 -6.62 1.34 6.27
C ASN A 14 -6.38 1.35 7.79
N SER A 15 -6.79 0.30 8.50
CA SER A 15 -6.56 0.21 9.96
C SER A 15 -5.09 0.12 10.38
N MET A 16 -4.21 -0.39 9.51
CA MET A 16 -2.77 -0.59 9.78
C MET A 16 -1.94 0.65 9.44
N SER A 17 -2.26 1.34 8.34
CA SER A 17 -1.65 2.62 7.97
C SER A 17 -2.14 3.78 8.83
N ASP A 18 -3.32 3.65 9.44
CA ASP A 18 -4.01 4.70 10.18
C ASP A 18 -3.93 4.50 11.71
N ARG A 19 -3.01 3.65 12.20
CA ARG A 19 -2.65 3.70 13.63
C ARG A 19 -1.82 4.97 13.84
N PRO A 20 -2.38 6.01 14.49
CA PRO A 20 -1.66 7.27 14.63
C PRO A 20 -0.43 7.01 15.49
N ASP A 21 0.73 7.47 15.01
CA ASP A 21 1.93 7.53 15.85
C ASP A 21 1.64 8.46 17.03
N THR A 22 1.44 7.89 18.21
CA THR A 22 1.12 8.65 19.43
C THR A 22 2.36 9.26 20.07
N ARG A 23 3.56 9.07 19.50
CA ARG A 23 4.78 9.68 20.03
C ARG A 23 4.81 11.16 19.67
N THR A 24 4.62 12.00 20.68
CA THR A 24 4.80 13.44 20.55
C THR A 24 6.27 13.75 20.28
N SER A 25 6.54 14.47 19.19
CA SER A 25 7.90 14.93 18.85
C SER A 25 8.34 16.10 19.75
N PRO A 26 9.64 16.43 19.83
CA PRO A 26 10.14 17.56 20.63
C PRO A 26 9.53 18.93 20.28
N ILE A 27 8.88 19.02 19.11
CA ILE A 27 8.15 20.20 18.63
C ILE A 27 6.68 20.24 19.09
N GLY A 28 6.24 19.32 19.95
CA GLY A 28 4.93 19.35 20.61
C GLY A 28 3.76 18.78 19.79
N ARG A 29 4.02 18.12 18.66
CA ARG A 29 3.01 17.46 17.82
C ARG A 29 3.41 16.03 17.49
N THR A 30 2.43 15.18 17.24
CA THR A 30 2.65 13.86 16.65
C THR A 30 2.87 13.96 15.14
N VAL A 31 3.49 12.93 14.55
CA VAL A 31 3.65 12.84 13.10
C VAL A 31 2.28 12.80 12.40
N ALA A 32 1.31 12.10 12.98
CA ALA A 32 -0.05 12.02 12.43
C ALA A 32 -0.76 13.38 12.41
N GLU A 33 -0.67 14.15 13.50
CA GLU A 33 -1.24 15.50 13.57
C GLU A 33 -0.56 16.45 12.57
N ASP A 34 0.76 16.40 12.44
CA ASP A 34 1.50 17.24 11.48
C ASP A 34 1.10 16.93 10.03
N ILE A 35 1.01 15.64 9.67
CA ILE A 35 0.56 15.21 8.35
C ILE A 35 -0.89 15.68 8.11
N ALA A 36 -1.79 15.47 9.07
CA ALA A 36 -3.20 15.87 8.95
C ALA A 36 -3.33 17.39 8.76
N GLN A 37 -2.57 18.18 9.52
CA GLN A 37 -2.55 19.63 9.41
C GLN A 37 -2.04 20.07 8.04
N ARG A 38 -0.88 19.58 7.59
CA ARG A 38 -0.34 19.91 6.26
C ARG A 38 -1.30 19.53 5.14
N ARG A 39 -1.93 18.36 5.26
CA ARG A 39 -2.95 17.92 4.31
C ARG A 39 -4.17 18.85 4.32
N ALA A 40 -4.60 19.39 5.45
CA ALA A 40 -5.73 20.33 5.47
C ALA A 40 -5.37 21.68 4.81
N GLU A 41 -4.17 22.18 5.09
CA GLU A 41 -3.74 23.55 4.75
C GLU A 41 -3.18 23.68 3.33
N ASP A 42 -2.50 22.65 2.82
CA ASP A 42 -1.76 22.70 1.55
C ASP A 42 -2.43 21.82 0.46
N PRO A 43 -3.06 22.44 -0.56
CA PRO A 43 -3.63 21.72 -1.70
C PRO A 43 -2.61 20.93 -2.54
N GLU A 44 -1.36 21.39 -2.66
CA GLU A 44 -0.31 20.68 -3.39
C GLU A 44 0.13 19.45 -2.62
N TYR A 45 0.34 19.60 -1.30
CA TYR A 45 0.62 18.47 -0.42
C TYR A 45 -0.47 17.39 -0.51
N ARG A 46 -1.75 17.78 -0.45
CA ARG A 46 -2.88 16.84 -0.65
C ARG A 46 -2.78 16.06 -1.95
N ARG A 47 -2.56 16.77 -3.06
CA ARG A 47 -2.51 16.13 -4.38
C ARG A 47 -1.36 15.14 -4.47
N LEU A 48 -0.18 15.50 -3.97
CA LEU A 48 0.98 14.60 -3.96
C LEU A 48 0.76 13.41 -3.04
N ASP A 49 0.20 13.65 -1.85
CA ASP A 49 -0.16 12.59 -0.90
C ASP A 49 -1.15 11.60 -1.51
N ASP A 50 -2.26 12.07 -2.10
CA ASP A 50 -3.24 11.25 -2.79
C ASP A 50 -2.63 10.48 -3.98
N TYR A 51 -1.71 11.12 -4.71
CA TYR A 51 -1.03 10.53 -5.85
C TYR A 51 -0.11 9.35 -5.46
N TYR A 52 0.65 9.50 -4.37
CA TYR A 52 1.59 8.46 -3.90
C TYR A 52 0.95 7.43 -2.96
N ARG A 53 -0.20 7.74 -2.35
CA ARG A 53 -0.89 6.86 -1.38
C ARG A 53 -0.95 5.39 -1.81
N PRO A 54 -1.35 5.04 -3.06
CA PRO A 54 -1.44 3.63 -3.44
C PRO A 54 -0.09 2.89 -3.45
N MET A 55 1.00 3.60 -3.76
CA MET A 55 2.35 3.02 -3.77
C MET A 55 2.92 2.91 -2.35
N MET A 56 2.57 3.84 -1.46
CA MET A 56 2.90 3.75 -0.04
C MET A 56 2.18 2.55 0.60
N ASP A 57 0.90 2.36 0.30
CA ASP A 57 0.12 1.22 0.81
C ASP A 57 0.71 -0.12 0.36
N LEU A 58 1.11 -0.21 -0.92
CA LEU A 58 1.85 -1.35 -1.46
C LEU A 58 3.17 -1.59 -0.72
N ALA A 59 3.98 -0.54 -0.55
CA ALA A 59 5.25 -0.61 0.15
C ALA A 59 5.09 -1.13 1.59
N THR A 60 4.11 -0.61 2.33
CA THR A 60 3.77 -1.07 3.68
C THR A 60 3.41 -2.55 3.68
N ALA A 61 2.53 -2.99 2.77
CA ALA A 61 2.14 -4.41 2.68
C ALA A 61 3.35 -5.33 2.41
N VAL A 62 4.26 -4.91 1.53
CA VAL A 62 5.48 -5.65 1.20
C VAL A 62 6.41 -5.73 2.40
N ILE A 63 6.70 -4.61 3.07
CA ILE A 63 7.57 -4.56 4.25
C ILE A 63 7.02 -5.45 5.37
N LEU A 64 5.73 -5.33 5.67
CA LEU A 64 5.09 -6.11 6.74
C LEU A 64 5.12 -7.61 6.42
N ARG A 65 4.79 -7.99 5.18
CA ARG A 65 4.83 -9.40 4.78
C ARG A 65 6.25 -9.96 4.78
N ARG A 66 7.21 -9.19 4.27
CA ARG A 66 8.63 -9.55 4.29
C ARG A 66 9.13 -9.76 5.72
N GLY A 67 8.78 -8.85 6.63
CA GLY A 67 9.08 -8.95 8.06
C GLY A 67 8.46 -10.19 8.71
N ALA A 68 7.19 -10.48 8.41
CA ALA A 68 6.53 -11.70 8.89
C ALA A 68 7.16 -13.00 8.37
N LEU A 69 7.82 -12.95 7.20
CA LEU A 69 8.57 -14.06 6.62
C LEU A 69 10.04 -14.10 7.06
N GLY A 70 10.51 -13.14 7.87
CA GLY A 70 11.90 -13.05 8.29
C GLY A 70 12.89 -12.78 7.14
N MET A 71 12.44 -12.21 6.03
CA MET A 71 13.27 -11.99 4.84
C MET A 71 13.98 -10.63 4.87
N THR A 72 15.21 -10.56 4.37
CA THR A 72 15.86 -9.29 4.04
C THR A 72 15.44 -8.80 2.66
N GLN A 73 15.75 -7.54 2.31
CA GLN A 73 15.51 -7.02 0.96
C GLN A 73 16.27 -7.81 -0.11
N GLU A 74 17.50 -8.26 0.20
CA GLU A 74 18.33 -9.10 -0.68
C GLU A 74 17.70 -10.47 -0.91
N GLU A 75 17.13 -11.09 0.13
CA GLU A 75 16.48 -12.39 -0.01
C GLU A 75 15.23 -12.30 -0.88
N LEU A 76 14.40 -11.28 -0.66
CA LEU A 76 13.24 -11.03 -1.52
C LEU A 76 13.68 -10.76 -2.98
N ALA A 77 14.75 -9.99 -3.18
CA ALA A 77 15.28 -9.71 -4.50
C ALA A 77 15.76 -10.99 -5.22
N ARG A 78 16.48 -11.86 -4.52
CA ARG A 78 16.91 -13.17 -5.05
C ARG A 78 15.71 -14.00 -5.48
N ARG A 79 14.70 -14.13 -4.63
CA ARG A 79 13.50 -14.91 -4.91
C ARG A 79 12.68 -14.36 -6.07
N MET A 80 12.63 -13.04 -6.22
CA MET A 80 11.94 -12.37 -7.33
C MET A 80 12.76 -12.35 -8.63
N GLY A 81 14.08 -12.65 -8.59
CA GLY A 81 14.98 -12.52 -9.73
C GLY A 81 15.23 -11.05 -10.10
N THR A 82 15.53 -10.22 -9.10
CA THR A 82 15.82 -8.78 -9.26
C THR A 82 16.94 -8.33 -8.31
N THR A 83 17.16 -7.03 -8.16
CA THR A 83 18.17 -6.43 -7.28
C THR A 83 17.58 -5.93 -5.96
N ALA A 84 18.37 -5.92 -4.89
CA ALA A 84 17.98 -5.31 -3.62
C ALA A 84 17.63 -3.81 -3.78
N SER A 85 18.31 -3.10 -4.68
CA SER A 85 17.97 -1.71 -5.03
C SER A 85 16.59 -1.58 -5.69
N SER A 86 16.14 -2.59 -6.44
CA SER A 86 14.78 -2.61 -7.01
C SER A 86 13.73 -2.87 -5.93
N ILE A 87 14.02 -3.75 -4.96
CA ILE A 87 13.14 -3.97 -3.80
C ILE A 87 13.07 -2.73 -2.92
N SER A 88 14.21 -2.11 -2.60
CA SER A 88 14.28 -0.85 -1.85
C SER A 88 13.46 0.26 -2.53
N ARG A 89 13.51 0.33 -3.86
CA ARG A 89 12.70 1.27 -4.65
C ARG A 89 11.19 1.02 -4.54
N ILE A 90 10.76 -0.24 -4.44
CA ILE A 90 9.36 -0.59 -4.23
C ILE A 90 8.97 -0.26 -2.78
N GLU A 91 9.80 -0.64 -1.80
CA GLU A 91 9.56 -0.41 -0.37
C GLU A 91 9.63 1.07 0.04
N SER A 92 10.15 1.96 -0.82
CA SER A 92 10.08 3.41 -0.58
C SER A 92 8.70 4.01 -0.88
N GLY A 93 7.85 3.29 -1.63
CA GLY A 93 6.52 3.77 -2.03
C GLY A 93 6.51 4.96 -2.99
N GLN A 94 7.67 5.40 -3.49
CA GLN A 94 7.78 6.57 -4.36
C GLN A 94 7.69 6.22 -5.85
N HIS A 95 7.76 4.94 -6.19
CA HIS A 95 7.83 4.49 -7.59
C HIS A 95 6.61 3.71 -8.02
N ARG A 96 6.09 4.08 -9.19
CA ARG A 96 5.01 3.35 -9.86
C ARG A 96 5.49 1.94 -10.21
N THR A 97 4.74 0.96 -9.73
CA THR A 97 5.01 -0.46 -9.97
C THR A 97 4.10 -0.99 -11.07
N ARG A 98 4.67 -1.72 -12.03
CA ARG A 98 3.92 -2.30 -13.15
C ARG A 98 3.16 -3.56 -12.70
N PRO A 99 2.04 -3.93 -13.34
CA PRO A 99 1.28 -5.13 -12.99
C PRO A 99 2.12 -6.43 -12.97
N ASP A 100 2.99 -6.64 -13.96
CA ASP A 100 3.91 -7.80 -13.99
C ASP A 100 4.84 -7.84 -12.77
N THR A 101 5.30 -6.67 -12.31
CA THR A 101 6.13 -6.56 -11.12
C THR A 101 5.33 -6.90 -9.86
N LEU A 102 4.06 -6.47 -9.76
CA LEU A 102 3.18 -6.84 -8.66
C LEU A 102 2.96 -8.35 -8.59
N LYS A 103 2.75 -8.99 -9.74
CA LYS A 103 2.61 -10.44 -9.84
C LYS A 103 3.85 -11.16 -9.30
N ARG A 104 5.03 -10.85 -9.85
CA ARG A 104 6.30 -11.47 -9.43
C ARG A 104 6.61 -11.23 -7.95
N LEU A 105 6.26 -10.05 -7.46
CA LEU A 105 6.44 -9.68 -6.05
C LEU A 105 5.51 -10.50 -5.14
N ALA A 106 4.24 -10.66 -5.52
CA ALA A 106 3.30 -11.50 -4.78
C ALA A 106 3.75 -12.97 -4.76
N ASP A 107 4.19 -13.51 -5.91
CA ASP A 107 4.72 -14.87 -6.02
C ASP A 107 5.96 -15.06 -5.10
N ALA A 108 6.86 -14.07 -5.07
CA ALA A 108 8.04 -14.06 -4.20
C ALA A 108 7.71 -13.91 -2.71
N LEU A 109 6.55 -13.35 -2.36
CA LEU A 109 6.05 -13.24 -0.99
C LEU A 109 5.11 -14.42 -0.60
N GLY A 110 4.93 -15.38 -1.50
CA GLY A 110 4.07 -16.56 -1.30
C GLY A 110 2.57 -16.20 -1.27
N GLY A 111 2.15 -15.24 -2.07
CA GLY A 111 0.76 -14.80 -2.19
C GLY A 111 0.32 -14.71 -3.66
N THR A 112 -0.76 -13.98 -3.89
CA THR A 112 -1.31 -13.74 -5.24
C THR A 112 -1.71 -12.28 -5.35
N ALA A 113 -1.31 -11.62 -6.44
CA ALA A 113 -1.72 -10.25 -6.71
C ALA A 113 -3.13 -10.25 -7.31
N VAL A 114 -4.02 -9.45 -6.72
CA VAL A 114 -5.39 -9.24 -7.20
C VAL A 114 -5.59 -7.76 -7.42
N MET A 115 -6.06 -7.39 -8.60
CA MET A 115 -6.46 -6.03 -8.97
C MET A 115 -7.98 -5.92 -8.94
N GLY A 116 -8.50 -4.79 -8.48
CA GLY A 116 -9.93 -4.55 -8.40
C GLY A 116 -10.33 -3.21 -8.98
N PHE A 117 -11.49 -3.18 -9.63
CA PHE A 117 -12.20 -1.96 -9.97
C PHE A 117 -13.40 -1.82 -9.03
N GLU A 118 -13.55 -0.63 -8.48
CA GLU A 118 -14.74 -0.23 -7.73
C GLU A 118 -15.45 0.88 -8.49
N PHE A 119 -16.73 0.63 -8.76
CA PHE A 119 -17.59 1.62 -9.36
C PHE A 119 -18.54 2.15 -8.28
N PRO A 120 -18.57 3.48 -8.04
CA PRO A 120 -19.58 4.03 -7.16
C PRO A 120 -20.96 3.70 -7.72
N ALA A 121 -21.92 3.48 -6.82
CA ALA A 121 -23.31 3.34 -7.20
C ALA A 121 -23.72 4.58 -8.01
N ALA A 122 -24.02 4.40 -9.31
CA ALA A 122 -24.74 5.42 -10.05
C ALA A 122 -26.17 5.50 -9.48
N ASP A 123 -26.85 6.64 -9.60
CA ASP A 123 -28.06 7.04 -8.87
C ASP A 123 -29.24 6.03 -8.80
N ASN A 124 -29.19 4.86 -9.45
CA ASN A 124 -30.11 3.74 -9.27
C ASN A 124 -29.49 2.33 -9.50
N ALA A 125 -28.19 2.13 -9.28
CA ALA A 125 -27.52 0.83 -9.47
C ALA A 125 -26.63 0.46 -8.25
N GLU A 126 -26.65 -0.81 -7.85
CA GLU A 126 -25.80 -1.30 -6.75
C GLU A 126 -24.31 -1.12 -7.06
N ALA A 127 -23.54 -0.73 -6.04
CA ALA A 127 -22.09 -0.62 -6.12
C ALA A 127 -21.50 -1.97 -6.57
N THR A 128 -20.82 -1.97 -7.71
CA THR A 128 -20.25 -3.19 -8.30
C THR A 128 -18.74 -3.16 -8.17
N SER A 129 -18.17 -4.26 -7.66
CA SER A 129 -16.71 -4.48 -7.61
C SER A 129 -16.32 -5.63 -8.54
N VAL A 130 -15.38 -5.39 -9.45
CA VAL A 130 -14.84 -6.41 -10.36
C VAL A 130 -13.39 -6.68 -9.98
N LEU A 131 -13.05 -7.94 -9.69
CA LEU A 131 -11.70 -8.37 -9.34
C LEU A 131 -11.07 -9.18 -10.47
N VAL A 132 -9.80 -8.92 -10.75
CA VAL A 132 -8.97 -9.61 -11.74
C VAL A 132 -7.70 -10.09 -11.05
N THR A 133 -7.37 -11.36 -11.22
CA THR A 133 -6.10 -11.92 -10.74
C THR A 133 -4.99 -11.63 -11.74
N LEU A 134 -3.83 -11.17 -11.25
CA LEU A 134 -2.65 -10.86 -12.07
C LEU A 134 -1.69 -12.05 -12.16
#